data_AF-A0A7W0NJR0-F1
#
_entry.id   AF-A0A7W0NJR0-F1
#
_cell.length_a   1.000
_cell.length_b   1.000
_cell.length_c   1.000
_cell.angle_alpha   90.00
_cell.angle_beta   90.00
_cell.angle_gamma   90.00
#
_symmetry.space_group_name_H-M   'P 1'
#
loop_
_entity.id
_entity.type
_entity.pdbx_description
1 polymer ?
#
loop_
_entity_poly.entity_id
_entity_poly.type
_entity_poly.pdbx_seq_one_letter_code
_entity_poly.pdbx_strand_id
1 'polypeptide(L)' 'MDDDRGRETEDDRPPICPACGVTMGIVVDGSGRTGHVCLECGYPAESSD' A
#
# COMPACT_ATOMS: atom_id res chain seq x y z
N MET A 1 26.06 22.95 9.60
CA MET A 1 25.08 23.60 8.69
C MET A 1 24.51 22.46 7.91
N ASP A 2 23.53 21.83 8.52
CA ASP A 2 23.07 20.49 8.19
C ASP A 2 21.83 20.64 7.32
N ASP A 3 21.91 20.01 6.15
CA ASP A 3 21.06 20.10 4.96
C ASP A 3 19.63 19.58 5.25
N ASP A 4 18.70 20.50 5.52
CA ASP A 4 17.26 20.19 5.64
C ASP A 4 16.65 20.03 4.24
N ARG A 5 16.96 18.91 3.58
CA ARG A 5 16.22 18.45 2.40
C ARG A 5 15.05 17.59 2.86
N GLY A 6 14.01 18.27 3.36
CA GLY A 6 12.68 17.69 3.52
C GLY A 6 12.09 17.30 2.17
N ARG A 7 12.45 16.13 1.66
CA ARG A 7 11.64 15.43 0.65
C ARG A 7 10.62 14.61 1.42
N GLU A 8 9.47 15.23 1.61
CA GLU A 8 8.25 14.62 2.09
C GLU A 8 7.83 13.57 1.04
N THR A 9 8.47 12.39 1.05
CA THR A 9 7.94 11.25 0.32
C THR A 9 6.63 10.91 1.00
N GLU A 10 5.56 11.35 0.37
CA GLU A 10 4.17 11.00 0.62
C GLU A 10 4.08 9.55 1.09
N ASP A 11 3.84 9.38 2.39
CA ASP A 11 3.38 8.18 3.07
C ASP A 11 3.68 6.84 2.33
N ASP A 12 4.96 6.48 2.20
CA ASP A 12 5.40 5.16 1.68
C ASP A 12 5.04 4.01 2.65
N ARG A 13 4.14 4.26 3.61
CA ARG A 13 3.63 3.25 4.51
C ARG A 13 2.57 2.46 3.76
N PRO A 14 2.73 1.14 3.60
CA PRO A 14 1.74 0.31 2.92
C PRO A 14 0.37 0.50 3.58
N PRO A 15 -0.70 0.61 2.77
CA PRO A 15 -2.03 0.87 3.29
C PRO A 15 -2.44 -0.22 4.29
N ILE A 16 -3.18 0.17 5.33
CA ILE A 16 -3.74 -0.78 6.29
C ILE A 16 -5.08 -1.27 5.74
N CYS A 17 -5.29 -2.58 5.80
CA CYS A 17 -6.54 -3.21 5.41
C CYS A 17 -7.69 -2.71 6.30
N PRO A 18 -8.74 -2.05 5.76
CA PRO A 18 -9.84 -1.55 6.57
C PRO A 18 -10.69 -2.67 7.18
N ALA A 19 -10.63 -3.89 6.65
CA ALA A 19 -11.42 -5.02 7.13
C ALA A 19 -10.85 -5.68 8.40
N CYS A 20 -9.52 -5.77 8.53
CA CYS A 20 -8.87 -6.49 9.63
C CYS A 20 -7.74 -5.73 10.33
N GLY A 21 -7.37 -4.53 9.85
CA GLY A 21 -6.37 -3.66 10.50
C GLY A 21 -4.92 -4.08 10.30
N VAL A 22 -4.65 -5.05 9.42
CA VAL A 22 -3.28 -5.50 9.09
C VAL A 22 -2.73 -4.78 7.86
N THR A 23 -1.41 -4.71 7.75
CA THR A 23 -0.74 -4.12 6.60
C THR A 23 -1.05 -4.88 5.30
N MET A 24 -1.40 -4.15 4.24
CA MET A 24 -1.62 -4.73 2.91
C MET A 24 -0.30 -5.06 2.21
N GLY A 25 -0.29 -6.15 1.44
CA GLY A 25 0.82 -6.52 0.58
C GLY A 25 0.64 -5.99 -0.84
N ILE A 26 1.74 -5.83 -1.57
CA ILE A 26 1.75 -5.55 -3.01
C ILE A 26 1.80 -6.88 -3.77
N VAL A 27 0.89 -7.07 -4.70
CA VAL A 27 0.88 -8.20 -5.64
C VAL A 27 1.07 -7.71 -7.07
N VAL A 28 1.77 -8.49 -7.88
CA VAL A 28 1.99 -8.21 -9.30
C VAL A 28 1.16 -9.20 -10.11
N ASP A 29 0.23 -8.70 -10.92
CA ASP A 29 -0.55 -9.51 -11.85
C ASP A 29 0.33 -9.99 -13.03
N GLY A 30 -0.12 -11.02 -13.76
CA GLY A 30 0.55 -11.53 -14.97
C GLY A 30 0.74 -10.48 -16.08
N SER A 31 0.02 -9.36 -16.02
CA SER A 31 0.19 -8.21 -16.92
C SER A 31 1.29 -7.22 -16.49
N GLY A 32 1.94 -7.45 -15.34
CA GLY A 32 2.94 -6.54 -14.77
C GLY A 32 2.36 -5.36 -13.98
N ARG A 33 1.06 -5.38 -13.67
CA ARG A 33 0.39 -4.36 -12.84
C ARG A 33 0.53 -4.70 -11.36
N THR A 34 0.96 -3.73 -10.56
CA THR A 34 1.00 -3.82 -9.09
C THR A 34 -0.33 -3.40 -8.49
N GLY A 35 -0.92 -4.24 -7.64
CA GLY A 35 -2.10 -3.92 -6.83
C GLY A 35 -1.84 -4.19 -5.35
N HIS A 36 -2.62 -3.56 -4.47
CA HIS A 36 -2.57 -3.84 -3.03
C HIS A 36 -3.68 -4.80 -2.63
N VAL A 37 -3.34 -5.84 -1.88
CA VAL A 37 -4.29 -6.83 -1.34
C VAL A 37 -3.91 -7.22 0.08
N CYS A 38 -4.91 -7.42 0.92
CA CYS A 38 -4.69 -8.00 2.23
C CYS A 38 -4.41 -9.50 2.10
N LEU A 39 -3.21 -9.94 2.49
CA LEU A 39 -2.80 -11.36 2.44
C LEU A 39 -3.50 -12.23 3.49
N GLU A 40 -4.06 -11.63 4.54
CA GLU A 40 -4.73 -12.36 5.62
C GLU A 40 -6.19 -12.68 5.28
N CYS A 41 -6.92 -11.73 4.69
CA CYS A 41 -8.37 -11.88 4.44
C CYS A 41 -8.77 -11.76 2.96
N GLY A 42 -7.83 -11.47 2.05
CA GLY A 42 -8.08 -11.33 0.62
C GLY A 42 -8.75 -10.02 0.20
N TYR A 43 -8.86 -9.03 1.10
CA TYR A 43 -9.49 -7.74 0.80
C TYR A 43 -8.70 -6.95 -0.26
N PRO A 44 -9.31 -6.58 -1.41
CA PRO A 44 -8.65 -5.78 -2.44
C PRO A 44 -8.65 -4.29 -2.08
N ALA A 45 -7.57 -3.57 -2.38
CA ALA A 45 -7.54 -2.11 -2.19
C ALA A 45 -8.35 -1.34 -3.24
N GLU A 46 -8.72 -1.98 -4.36
CA GLU A 46 -9.40 -1.36 -5.51
C GLU A 46 -10.94 -1.37 -5.39
N SER A 47 -11.50 -1.43 -4.18
CA SER A 47 -12.94 -1.22 -3.97
C SER A 47 -13.22 0.26 -3.73
N SER A 48 -13.16 1.05 -4.80
CA SER A 48 -13.79 2.37 -4.84
C SER A 48 -15.18 2.22 -5.45
N ASP A 49 -16.19 1.99 -4.61
CA ASP A 49 -17.61 2.26 -4.89
C ASP A 49 -18.17 3.14 -3.76
#